data_AF-A0A7R9CGQ6-F1
#
_entry.id   AF-A0A7R9CGQ6-F1
#
_cell.length_a   1.000
_cell.length_b   1.000
_cell.length_c   1.000
_cell.angle_alpha   90.00
_cell.angle_beta   90.00
_cell.angle_gamma   90.00
#
_symmetry.space_group_name_H-M   'P 1'
#
loop_
_entity.id
_entity.type
_entity.pdbx_description
1 polymer ?
#
loop_
_entity_poly.entity_id
_entity_poly.type
_entity_poly.pdbx_seq_one_letter_code
_entity_poly.pdbx_strand_id
1 'polypeptide(L)'
;MWLFTETSDGSIVVCSKKMLAATMVHTKNAAGSPLKVIGHTANVVMDNAKRNEKMVVIFGYSTEYGVLNAVQEFNFGTRQWRVVKTRGYPVTGSYGHSSSWDPLSRKIYVVGGYQSAEPAGHQLTNTLYSYDPASRTW
;
A
#
# COMPACT_ATOMS: atom_id res chain seq x y z
N MET A 1 -8.95 11.60 4.75
CA MET A 1 -7.72 11.57 3.98
C MET A 1 -6.58 11.71 4.96
N TRP A 2 -5.88 10.60 5.20
CA TRP A 2 -4.60 10.62 5.90
C TRP A 2 -3.55 10.73 4.79
N LEU A 3 -2.68 11.73 4.87
CA LEU A 3 -1.51 11.83 4.00
C LEU A 3 -0.39 11.06 4.69
N PHE A 4 0.10 10.02 4.04
CA PHE A 4 1.28 9.29 4.47
C PHE A 4 2.41 9.63 3.50
N THR A 5 3.48 10.23 4.02
CA THR A 5 4.72 10.38 3.27
C THR A 5 5.76 9.51 3.94
N GLU A 6 6.35 8.62 3.16
CA GLU A 6 7.50 7.81 3.58
C GLU A 6 8.76 8.66 3.49
N THR A 7 9.54 8.71 4.58
CA THR A 7 10.85 9.37 4.62
C THR A 7 11.95 8.37 4.24
N SER A 8 13.16 8.86 3.94
CA SER A 8 14.28 8.02 3.46
C SER A 8 14.71 6.91 4.43
N ASP A 9 14.36 7.05 5.71
CA ASP A 9 14.59 6.11 6.81
C ASP A 9 13.40 5.14 7.05
N GLY A 10 12.34 5.24 6.24
CA GLY A 10 11.12 4.43 6.35
C GLY A 10 10.12 4.91 7.40
N SER A 11 10.37 6.05 8.05
CA SER A 11 9.40 6.67 8.97
C SER A 11 8.15 7.14 8.19
N ILE A 12 7.02 7.20 8.88
CA ILE A 12 5.74 7.62 8.30
C ILE A 12 5.29 8.91 8.97
N VAL A 13 4.94 9.91 8.16
CA VAL A 13 4.25 11.10 8.67
C VAL A 13 2.76 10.81 8.74
N VAL A 14 2.16 11.00 9.92
CA VAL A 14 0.72 10.83 10.15
C VAL A 14 0.11 12.21 10.47
N CYS A 15 -0.85 12.65 9.66
CA CYS A 15 -1.55 13.92 9.86
C CYS A 15 -2.96 13.68 10.42
N SER A 16 -3.19 14.05 11.68
CA SER A 16 -4.48 13.88 12.35
C SER A 16 -5.50 14.92 11.91
N LYS A 17 -6.77 14.53 11.78
CA LYS A 17 -7.87 15.50 11.65
C LYS A 17 -8.23 16.19 12.97
N LYS A 18 -7.86 15.58 14.11
CA LYS A 18 -8.18 16.10 15.46
C LYS A 18 -7.05 16.94 16.05
N MET A 19 -5.81 16.64 15.70
CA MET A 19 -4.67 17.49 16.02
C MET A 19 -4.29 18.23 14.75
N LEU A 20 -4.22 19.56 14.80
CA LEU A 20 -3.67 20.40 13.73
C LEU A 20 -2.14 20.22 13.60
N ALA A 21 -1.65 18.99 13.76
CA ALA A 21 -0.25 18.63 13.83
C ALA A 21 0.01 17.33 13.06
N ALA A 22 1.14 17.30 12.37
CA ALA A 22 1.70 16.09 11.81
C ALA A 22 2.64 15.45 12.85
N THR A 23 2.56 14.12 12.99
CA THR A 23 3.44 13.37 13.87
C THR A 23 4.24 12.36 13.06
N MET A 24 5.56 12.34 13.26
CA MET A 24 6.43 11.32 12.68
C MET A 24 6.34 10.05 13.52
N VAL A 25 6.01 8.94 12.87
CA VAL A 25 6.02 7.61 13.47
C VAL A 25 7.29 6.90 13.03
N HIS A 26 8.24 6.79 13.95
CA HIS A 26 9.46 6.02 13.73
C HIS A 26 9.18 4.52 13.71
N THR A 27 9.86 3.84 12.78
CA THR A 27 9.81 2.39 12.63
C THR A 27 10.66 1.71 13.69
N LYS A 28 10.25 0.50 14.10
CA LYS A 28 11.10 -0.39 14.88
C LYS A 28 11.79 -1.34 13.90
N ASN A 29 13.11 -1.19 13.73
CA ASN A 29 13.91 -2.06 12.88
C ASN A 29 13.92 -3.49 13.42
N ALA A 30 13.08 -4.35 12.83
CA ALA A 30 13.10 -5.79 13.07
C ALA A 30 12.50 -6.64 11.93
N ALA A 31 11.79 -6.05 10.95
CA ALA A 31 11.11 -6.82 9.90
C ALA A 31 11.13 -6.13 8.51
N GLY A 32 12.31 -5.77 8.01
CA GLY A 32 12.50 -5.23 6.66
C GLY A 32 12.09 -3.76 6.50
N SER A 33 12.85 -3.04 5.68
CA SER A 33 12.52 -1.66 5.31
C SER A 33 11.42 -1.65 4.24
N PRO A 34 10.59 -0.59 4.19
CA PRO A 34 9.68 -0.40 3.07
C PRO A 34 10.44 -0.27 1.75
N LEU A 35 9.80 -0.71 0.67
CA LEU A 35 10.23 -0.47 -0.69
C LEU A 35 9.95 0.99 -1.04
N LYS A 36 11.00 1.68 -1.47
CA LYS A 36 10.94 3.09 -1.87
C LYS A 36 10.24 3.21 -3.22
N VAL A 37 8.98 3.66 -3.20
CA VAL A 37 8.15 3.77 -4.40
C VAL A 37 7.37 5.07 -4.48
N ILE A 38 7.16 5.58 -5.69
CA ILE A 38 6.26 6.70 -6.00
C ILE A 38 4.99 6.22 -6.70
N GLY A 39 3.95 7.06 -6.70
CA GLY A 39 2.68 6.73 -7.38
C GLY A 39 1.96 5.51 -6.79
N HIS A 40 2.28 5.15 -5.55
CA HIS A 40 1.58 4.13 -4.78
C HIS A 40 0.29 4.70 -4.17
N THR A 41 -0.58 3.82 -3.71
CA THR A 41 -1.71 4.22 -2.86
C THR A 41 -1.64 3.54 -1.50
N ALA A 42 -2.17 4.18 -0.47
CA ALA A 42 -2.15 3.69 0.89
C ALA A 42 -3.54 3.77 1.53
N ASN A 43 -4.01 2.66 2.10
CA ASN A 43 -5.29 2.59 2.82
C ASN A 43 -5.06 2.08 4.24
N VAL A 44 -5.69 2.72 5.22
CA VAL A 44 -5.75 2.18 6.58
C VAL A 44 -6.91 1.20 6.65
N VAL A 45 -6.63 -0.03 7.04
CA VAL A 45 -7.61 -1.09 7.21
C VAL A 45 -7.63 -1.55 8.66
N MET A 46 -8.82 -1.88 9.15
CA MET A 46 -9.00 -2.48 10.47
C MET A 46 -9.12 -3.99 10.36
N ASP A 47 -8.25 -4.70 11.05
CA ASP A 47 -8.44 -6.12 11.34
C ASP A 47 -9.31 -6.23 12.60
N ASN A 48 -10.63 -6.39 12.39
CA ASN A 48 -11.59 -6.53 13.48
C ASN A 48 -11.32 -7.74 14.38
N ALA A 49 -10.74 -8.83 13.84
CA ALA A 49 -10.45 -10.03 14.62
C ALA A 49 -9.30 -9.80 15.61
N LYS A 50 -8.32 -8.95 15.23
CA LYS A 50 -7.15 -8.64 16.06
C LYS A 50 -7.21 -7.26 16.72
N ARG A 51 -8.30 -6.51 16.51
CA ARG A 51 -8.45 -5.09 16.90
C ARG A 51 -7.20 -4.28 16.56
N ASN A 52 -6.63 -4.54 15.39
CA ASN A 52 -5.38 -3.94 14.98
C ASN A 52 -5.56 -3.16 13.69
N GLU A 53 -5.02 -1.95 13.66
CA GLU A 53 -4.98 -1.12 12.47
C GLU A 53 -3.67 -1.38 11.73
N LYS A 54 -3.77 -1.49 10.41
CA LYS A 54 -2.59 -1.54 9.54
C LYS A 54 -2.79 -0.64 8.33
N MET A 55 -1.72 -0.02 7.89
CA MET A 55 -1.68 0.66 6.60
C MET A 55 -1.26 -0.37 5.55
N VAL A 56 -2.03 -0.46 4.47
CA VAL A 56 -1.74 -1.31 3.31
C VAL A 56 -1.35 -0.38 2.18
N VAL A 57 -0.13 -0.53 1.68
CA VAL A 57 0.42 0.18 0.53
C VAL A 57 0.40 -0.75 -0.67
N ILE A 58 -0.22 -0.30 -1.76
CA ILE A 58 -0.38 -1.09 -2.98
C ILE A 58 0.46 -0.49 -4.10
N PHE A 59 1.27 -1.37 -4.71
CA PHE A 59 2.06 -1.13 -5.92
C PHE A 59 2.93 0.15 -5.85
N GLY A 60 3.28 0.69 -7.01
CA GLY A 60 4.11 1.88 -7.17
C GLY A 60 5.26 1.68 -8.16
N TYR A 61 6.00 2.74 -8.40
CA TYR A 61 7.18 2.75 -9.26
C TYR A 61 8.45 2.97 -8.44
N SER A 62 9.44 2.10 -8.62
CA SER A 62 10.77 2.23 -8.06
C SER A 62 11.76 2.56 -9.18
N THR A 63 12.68 3.48 -8.94
CA THR A 63 13.79 3.76 -9.87
C THR A 63 14.76 2.58 -10.01
N GLU A 64 14.76 1.65 -9.05
CA GLU A 64 15.64 0.48 -9.04
C GLU A 64 14.97 -0.73 -9.69
N TYR A 65 13.67 -0.94 -9.43
CA TYR A 65 12.95 -2.15 -9.84
C TYR A 65 11.85 -1.92 -10.88
N GLY A 66 11.61 -0.68 -11.29
CA GLY A 66 10.51 -0.30 -12.18
C GLY A 66 9.15 -0.41 -11.50
N VAL A 67 8.12 -0.78 -12.27
CA VAL A 67 6.75 -0.92 -11.77
C VAL A 67 6.64 -2.18 -10.93
N LEU A 68 6.21 -2.01 -9.67
CA LEU A 68 6.10 -3.10 -8.71
C LEU A 68 4.65 -3.54 -8.54
N ASN A 69 4.43 -4.86 -8.41
CA ASN A 69 3.17 -5.46 -8.00
C ASN A 69 3.15 -5.87 -6.51
N ALA A 70 4.10 -5.35 -5.73
CA ALA A 70 4.25 -5.66 -4.31
C ALA A 70 3.15 -4.98 -3.47
N VAL A 71 2.75 -5.66 -2.38
CA VAL A 71 1.91 -5.09 -1.32
C VAL A 71 2.74 -4.99 -0.06
N GLN A 72 2.74 -3.82 0.56
CA GLN A 72 3.44 -3.55 1.81
C GLN A 72 2.44 -3.27 2.92
N GLU A 73 2.73 -3.74 4.13
CA GLU A 73 1.89 -3.48 5.28
C GLU A 73 2.71 -2.85 6.40
N PHE A 74 2.21 -1.74 6.95
CA PHE A 74 2.73 -1.17 8.18
C PHE A 74 1.74 -1.44 9.32
N ASN A 75 2.23 -2.09 10.37
CA ASN A 75 1.45 -2.35 11.57
C ASN A 75 1.64 -1.19 12.56
N PHE A 76 0.58 -0.46 12.88
CA PHE A 76 0.66 0.69 13.80
C PHE A 76 1.00 0.29 15.25
N GLY A 77 0.56 -0.89 15.68
CA GLY A 77 0.85 -1.42 17.02
C GLY A 77 2.31 -1.81 17.20
N THR A 78 2.87 -2.59 16.26
CA THR A 78 4.27 -3.04 16.34
C THR A 78 5.26 -2.03 15.77
N ARG A 79 4.78 -1.06 14.98
CA ARG A 79 5.58 -0.09 14.20
C ARG A 79 6.57 -0.75 13.25
N GLN A 80 6.15 -1.87 12.66
CA GLN A 80 6.96 -2.64 11.73
C GLN A 80 6.34 -2.66 10.36
N TRP A 81 7.21 -2.54 9.35
CA TRP A 81 6.88 -2.82 7.98
C TRP A 81 6.94 -4.31 7.70
N ARG A 82 6.31 -4.72 6.60
CA ARG A 82 6.52 -6.01 5.95
C ARG A 82 6.07 -5.93 4.50
N VAL A 83 6.83 -6.54 3.60
CA VAL A 83 6.34 -6.87 2.26
C VAL A 83 5.60 -8.21 2.36
N VAL A 84 4.34 -8.26 1.92
CA VAL A 84 3.52 -9.47 2.05
C VAL A 84 3.47 -10.24 0.74
N LYS A 85 3.57 -11.57 0.85
CA LYS A 85 3.27 -12.46 -0.27
C LYS A 85 1.75 -12.50 -0.47
N THR A 86 1.33 -12.17 -1.68
CA THR A 86 -0.07 -12.22 -2.11
C THR A 86 -0.37 -13.56 -2.80
N ARG A 87 -1.66 -13.87 -2.90
CA ARG A 87 -2.19 -15.11 -3.51
C ARG A 87 -3.37 -14.75 -4.41
N GLY A 88 -3.89 -15.74 -5.13
CA GLY A 88 -5.04 -15.53 -6.02
C GLY A 88 -4.61 -15.10 -7.41
N TYR A 89 -5.31 -14.13 -7.98
CA TYR A 89 -5.05 -13.70 -9.35
C TYR A 89 -3.65 -13.09 -9.51
N PRO A 90 -2.88 -13.43 -10.56
CA PRO A 90 -1.56 -12.85 -10.81
C PRO A 90 -1.71 -11.42 -11.33
N VAL A 91 -1.87 -10.48 -10.41
CA VAL A 91 -1.96 -9.05 -10.75
C VAL A 91 -0.64 -8.53 -11.30
N THR A 92 -0.73 -7.77 -12.39
CA THR A 92 0.39 -7.01 -12.93
C THR A 92 0.38 -5.62 -12.31
N GLY A 93 1.56 -5.17 -11.85
CA GLY A 93 1.69 -3.95 -11.05
C GLY A 93 1.38 -2.69 -11.84
N SER A 94 0.92 -1.65 -11.14
CA SER A 94 0.68 -0.33 -11.71
C SER A 94 1.08 0.81 -10.76
N TYR A 95 1.39 1.97 -11.32
CA TYR A 95 1.65 3.20 -10.54
C TYR A 95 0.76 4.34 -11.03
N GLY A 96 0.53 5.33 -10.16
CA GLY A 96 -0.44 6.41 -10.42
C GLY A 96 -1.89 5.91 -10.48
N HIS A 97 -2.16 4.75 -9.87
CA HIS A 97 -3.51 4.20 -9.75
C HIS A 97 -4.27 4.87 -8.60
N SER A 98 -5.57 4.64 -8.53
CA SER A 98 -6.41 5.02 -7.40
C SER A 98 -6.86 3.78 -6.63
N SER A 99 -7.00 3.90 -5.32
CA SER A 99 -7.57 2.82 -4.52
C SER A 99 -8.41 3.33 -3.36
N SER A 100 -9.35 2.51 -2.91
CA SER A 100 -10.19 2.80 -1.76
C SER A 100 -10.53 1.54 -0.97
N TRP A 101 -10.46 1.65 0.35
CA TRP A 101 -10.98 0.67 1.29
C TRP A 101 -12.51 0.75 1.38
N ASP A 102 -13.18 -0.39 1.28
CA ASP A 102 -14.60 -0.55 1.61
C ASP A 102 -14.76 -1.34 2.93
N PRO A 103 -15.25 -0.71 4.02
CA PRO A 103 -15.48 -1.39 5.29
C PRO A 103 -16.53 -2.50 5.24
N LEU A 104 -17.48 -2.45 4.30
CA LEU A 104 -18.58 -3.43 4.21
C LEU A 104 -18.09 -4.74 3.61
N SER A 105 -17.49 -4.69 2.41
CA SER A 105 -16.88 -5.87 1.78
C SER A 105 -15.56 -6.28 2.42
N ARG A 106 -14.93 -5.38 3.19
CA ARG A 106 -13.59 -5.54 3.76
C ARG A 106 -12.53 -5.78 2.69
N LYS A 107 -12.65 -5.07 1.56
CA LYS A 107 -11.70 -5.13 0.44
C LYS A 107 -11.16 -3.76 0.07
N ILE A 108 -9.95 -3.75 -0.47
CA ILE A 108 -9.39 -2.59 -1.14
C ILE A 108 -9.65 -2.74 -2.63
N TYR A 109 -10.32 -1.77 -3.23
CA TYR A 109 -10.51 -1.72 -4.68
C TYR A 109 -9.41 -0.87 -5.30
N VAL A 110 -8.80 -1.35 -6.38
CA VAL A 110 -7.68 -0.69 -7.07
C VAL A 110 -8.06 -0.54 -8.53
N VAL A 111 -7.99 0.69 -9.05
CA VAL A 111 -8.38 0.99 -10.44
C VAL A 111 -7.39 1.91 -11.11
N GLY A 112 -7.14 1.61 -12.38
CA GLY A 112 -6.38 2.48 -13.27
C GLY A 112 -4.88 2.48 -13.04
N GLY A 113 -4.26 3.58 -13.47
CA GLY A 113 -2.81 3.78 -13.43
C GLY A 113 -2.10 3.26 -14.68
N TYR A 114 -0.77 3.37 -14.65
CA TYR A 114 0.13 2.89 -15.68
C TYR A 114 0.63 1.51 -15.30
N GLN A 115 0.19 0.51 -16.04
CA GLN A 115 0.54 -0.89 -15.87
C GLN A 115 1.75 -1.24 -16.74
N SER A 116 2.63 -2.11 -16.23
CA SER A 116 3.70 -2.68 -17.06
C SER A 116 3.11 -3.66 -18.07
N ALA A 117 3.27 -3.40 -19.36
CA ALA A 117 2.83 -4.28 -20.43
C ALA A 117 4.04 -4.64 -21.31
N GLU A 118 4.49 -5.89 -21.25
CA GLU A 118 5.44 -6.39 -22.25
C GLU A 118 4.67 -6.82 -23.51
N PRO A 119 5.13 -6.49 -24.73
CA PRO A 119 6.38 -5.80 -25.10
C PRO A 119 6.25 -4.27 -25.31
N ALA A 120 5.09 -3.68 -25.02
CA ALA A 120 4.72 -2.32 -25.44
C ALA A 120 5.04 -1.19 -24.43
N GLY A 121 5.73 -1.48 -23.32
CA GLY A 121 6.07 -0.50 -22.29
C GLY A 121 4.95 -0.26 -21.29
N HIS A 122 4.80 0.98 -20.79
CA HIS A 122 3.74 1.32 -19.82
C HIS A 122 2.44 1.70 -20.53
N GLN A 123 1.33 1.06 -20.15
CA GLN A 123 0.02 1.35 -20.71
C GLN A 123 -0.97 1.77 -19.63
N LEU A 124 -1.85 2.70 -19.99
CA LEU A 124 -3.00 3.03 -19.16
C LEU A 124 -3.94 1.83 -19.12
N THR A 125 -4.37 1.48 -17.92
CA THR A 125 -5.36 0.42 -17.71
C THR A 125 -6.65 0.99 -17.14
N ASN A 126 -7.77 0.32 -17.39
CA ASN A 126 -9.04 0.54 -16.72
C ASN A 126 -9.46 -0.67 -15.87
N THR A 127 -8.56 -1.64 -15.68
CA THR A 127 -8.83 -2.85 -14.90
C THR A 127 -9.09 -2.50 -13.45
N LEU A 128 -10.14 -3.13 -12.89
CA LEU A 128 -10.49 -3.07 -11.48
C LEU A 128 -10.03 -4.35 -10.79
N TYR A 129 -9.18 -4.20 -9.77
CA TYR A 129 -8.81 -5.29 -8.86
C TYR A 129 -9.49 -5.11 -7.51
N SER A 130 -9.76 -6.22 -6.84
CA SER A 130 -10.13 -6.24 -5.42
C SER A 130 -9.04 -6.94 -4.64
N TYR A 131 -8.66 -6.42 -3.49
CA TYR A 131 -7.67 -7.03 -2.61
C TYR A 131 -8.29 -7.28 -1.24
N ASP A 132 -8.21 -8.51 -0.74
CA ASP A 132 -8.59 -8.89 0.62
C ASP A 132 -7.35 -8.82 1.53
N PRO A 133 -7.26 -7.85 2.47
CA PRO A 133 -6.11 -7.73 3.36
C PRO A 133 -6.03 -8.80 4.44
N ALA A 134 -7.11 -9.54 4.73
CA ALA A 134 -7.12 -10.59 5.74
C ALA A 134 -6.49 -11.88 5.18
N SER A 135 -6.86 -12.28 3.97
CA SER A 135 -6.31 -13.46 3.28
C SER A 135 -5.09 -13.14 2.40
N ARG A 136 -4.82 -11.86 2.14
CA ARG A 136 -3.79 -11.36 1.20
C ARG A 136 -4.01 -11.89 -0.21
N THR A 137 -5.26 -11.84 -0.64
CA THR A 137 -5.69 -12.40 -1.92
C THR A 137 -6.17 -11.29 -2.85
N TRP A 138 -5.73 -11.35 -4.11
CA TRP A 138 -6.30 -10.58 -5.21
C TRP A 138 -7.48 -11.33 -5.83
#